data_AF-A0A7W0RTY4-F1
#
_entry.id   AF-A0A7W0RTY4-F1
#
_cell.length_a   1.000
_cell.length_b   1.000
_cell.length_c   1.000
_cell.angle_alpha   90.00
_cell.angle_beta   90.00
_cell.angle_gamma   90.00
#
_symmetry.space_group_name_H-M   'P 1'
#
loop_
_entity.id
_entity.type
_entity.pdbx_description
1 polymer ?
#
loop_
_entity_poly.entity_id
_entity_poly.type
_entity_poly.pdbx_seq_one_letter_code
_entity_poly.pdbx_strand_id
1 'polypeptide(L)'
;MRTAALVALAILTLAACAAPPGGAATPGCVRLLQNYDLAERNFGNSSSLRELALPSAIERTAQLARQAGCITRAGDLDRLDAQRDAFAATLQGERGAPIPRTWLQVGVVAGVASEVQARNFFGGLGFTVRSRGAPGLGRRIFIGLFTTEGGLAEATDLALRAGFVAPYVRRF
;
A
#
# COMPACT_ATOMS: atom_id res chain seq x y z
N MET A 1 -31.05 64.04 -0.42
CA MET A 1 -30.16 63.33 -1.38
C MET A 1 -28.97 62.78 -0.63
N ARG A 2 -28.56 61.54 -0.96
CA ARG A 2 -27.33 60.82 -0.58
C ARG A 2 -27.33 60.05 0.75
N THR A 3 -27.91 58.86 0.65
CA THR A 3 -27.54 57.62 1.32
C THR A 3 -26.02 57.35 1.24
N ALA A 4 -25.40 56.95 2.35
CA ALA A 4 -24.07 56.34 2.37
C ALA A 4 -24.20 54.91 2.92
N ALA A 5 -23.94 53.95 2.03
CA ALA A 5 -23.85 52.52 2.29
C ALA A 5 -22.37 52.12 2.51
N LEU A 6 -22.15 50.81 2.79
CA LEU A 6 -20.90 50.03 2.68
C LEU A 6 -20.07 49.95 3.99
N VAL A 7 -19.58 48.80 4.50
CA VAL A 7 -19.52 47.40 4.04
C VAL A 7 -19.50 46.50 5.30
N ALA A 8 -20.32 45.45 5.34
CA ALA A 8 -20.15 44.35 6.30
C ALA A 8 -19.11 43.37 5.77
N LEU A 9 -17.98 43.22 6.48
CA LEU A 9 -16.90 42.31 6.15
C LEU A 9 -17.34 40.86 6.50
N ALA A 10 -17.75 40.10 5.49
CA ALA A 10 -18.06 38.68 5.66
C ALA A 10 -16.76 37.88 5.74
N ILE A 11 -16.47 37.33 6.91
CA ILE A 11 -15.36 36.39 7.14
C ILE A 11 -15.75 35.04 6.52
N LEU A 12 -15.24 34.76 5.32
CA LEU A 12 -15.28 33.42 4.72
C LEU A 12 -14.26 32.53 5.43
N THR A 13 -14.71 31.79 6.44
CA THR A 13 -13.97 30.64 6.98
C THR A 13 -13.94 29.54 5.91
N LEU A 14 -12.83 29.44 5.16
CA LEU A 14 -12.54 28.25 4.37
C LEU A 14 -12.33 27.07 5.32
N ALA A 15 -13.39 26.29 5.51
CA ALA A 15 -13.27 24.92 5.98
C ALA A 15 -12.52 24.13 4.89
N ALA A 16 -11.20 24.11 4.98
CA ALA A 16 -10.40 23.12 4.28
C ALA A 16 -10.82 21.75 4.83
N CYS A 17 -11.69 21.06 4.08
CA CYS A 17 -11.89 19.63 4.24
C CYS A 17 -10.52 18.97 4.00
N ALA A 18 -9.74 18.81 5.07
CA ALA A 18 -8.61 17.93 5.08
C ALA A 18 -9.16 16.53 4.80
N ALA A 19 -9.02 16.07 3.56
CA ALA A 19 -9.27 14.69 3.22
C ALA A 19 -8.48 13.83 4.23
N PRO A 20 -9.10 12.79 4.80
CA PRO A 20 -8.38 11.91 5.70
C PRO A 20 -7.11 11.43 5.00
N PRO A 21 -5.97 11.36 5.70
CA PRO A 21 -4.72 10.88 5.15
C PRO A 21 -4.81 9.36 4.94
N GLY A 22 -5.60 8.94 3.97
CA GLY A 22 -5.54 7.60 3.38
C GLY A 22 -4.91 7.77 2.01
N GLY A 23 -3.81 7.09 1.74
CA GLY A 23 -3.19 7.06 0.42
C GLY A 23 -4.23 6.61 -0.60
N ALA A 24 -4.76 7.54 -1.39
CA ALA A 24 -5.71 7.20 -2.44
C ALA A 24 -5.03 6.17 -3.36
N ALA A 25 -5.65 5.00 -3.53
CA ALA A 25 -5.16 3.99 -4.44
C ALA A 25 -4.92 4.64 -5.81
N THR A 26 -3.66 4.78 -6.20
CA THR A 26 -3.33 5.47 -7.43
C THR A 26 -3.83 4.62 -8.61
N PRO A 27 -4.66 5.17 -9.52
CA PRO A 27 -5.28 4.38 -10.58
C PRO A 27 -4.25 3.59 -11.38
N GLY A 28 -4.50 2.29 -11.56
CA GLY A 28 -3.67 1.42 -12.39
C GLY A 28 -2.43 0.83 -11.69
N CYS A 29 -2.16 1.15 -10.43
CA CYS A 29 -1.00 0.58 -9.72
C CYS A 29 -1.06 -0.94 -9.57
N VAL A 30 -2.23 -1.51 -9.31
CA VAL A 30 -2.40 -2.98 -9.27
C VAL A 30 -1.93 -3.61 -10.59
N ARG A 31 -2.36 -3.08 -11.73
CA ARG A 31 -1.96 -3.57 -13.06
C ARG A 31 -0.46 -3.44 -13.29
N LEU A 32 0.15 -2.32 -12.90
CA LEU A 32 1.59 -2.10 -13.05
C LEU A 32 2.42 -3.08 -12.20
N LEU A 33 1.99 -3.31 -10.95
CA LEU A 33 2.64 -4.27 -10.06
C LEU A 33 2.43 -5.72 -10.51
N GLN A 34 1.28 -6.04 -11.11
CA GLN A 34 1.03 -7.33 -11.75
C GLN A 34 1.88 -7.55 -13.01
N ASN A 35 2.14 -6.50 -13.80
CA ASN A 35 3.07 -6.56 -14.93
C ASN A 35 4.51 -6.79 -14.45
N TYR A 36 4.89 -6.12 -13.35
CA TYR A 36 6.17 -6.40 -12.69
C TYR A 36 6.25 -7.85 -12.21
N ASP A 37 5.19 -8.37 -11.57
CA ASP A 37 5.11 -9.78 -11.15
C ASP A 37 5.32 -10.76 -12.31
N LEU A 38 4.73 -10.45 -13.47
CA LEU A 38 4.91 -11.26 -14.68
C LEU A 38 6.36 -11.21 -15.18
N ALA A 39 6.98 -10.02 -15.20
CA ALA A 39 8.39 -9.88 -15.57
C ALA A 39 9.31 -10.62 -14.59
N GLU A 40 9.04 -10.52 -13.29
CA GLU A 40 9.83 -11.20 -12.26
C GLU A 40 9.73 -12.73 -12.38
N ARG A 41 8.53 -13.27 -12.69
CA ARG A 41 8.36 -14.72 -12.93
C ARG A 41 9.10 -15.20 -14.18
N ASN A 42 9.08 -14.42 -15.25
CA ASN A 42 9.64 -14.82 -16.54
C ASN A 42 11.16 -14.59 -16.63
N PHE A 43 11.68 -13.58 -15.93
CA PHE A 43 13.06 -13.12 -16.07
C PHE A 43 13.84 -13.07 -14.74
N GLY A 44 13.20 -13.26 -13.58
CA GLY A 44 13.88 -13.19 -12.28
C GLY A 44 14.87 -14.34 -12.04
N ASN A 45 14.76 -15.42 -12.81
CA ASN A 45 15.66 -16.57 -12.79
C ASN A 45 16.75 -16.49 -13.87
N SER A 46 16.95 -15.35 -14.56
CA SER A 46 18.10 -15.18 -15.45
C SER A 46 19.37 -15.12 -14.60
N SER A 47 19.86 -16.32 -14.34
CA SER A 47 20.98 -16.68 -13.50
C SER A 47 22.27 -16.22 -14.13
N SER A 48 22.72 -15.03 -13.74
CA SER A 48 24.11 -14.93 -13.38
C SER A 48 24.22 -14.06 -12.13
N LEU A 49 24.64 -14.67 -11.02
CA LEU A 49 25.13 -13.95 -9.83
C LEU A 49 26.34 -13.02 -10.15
N ARG A 50 26.72 -12.93 -11.45
CA ARG A 50 27.73 -12.06 -12.03
C ARG A 50 27.14 -10.81 -12.70
N GLU A 51 25.88 -10.83 -13.14
CA GLU A 51 25.23 -9.63 -13.67
C GLU A 51 24.77 -8.75 -12.51
N LEU A 52 25.52 -7.68 -12.24
CA LEU A 52 25.05 -6.59 -11.38
C LEU A 52 23.86 -5.82 -11.98
N ALA A 53 23.48 -6.12 -13.23
CA ALA A 53 22.43 -5.43 -13.96
C ALA A 53 21.10 -6.17 -13.84
N LEU A 54 20.05 -5.41 -13.54
CA LEU A 54 18.68 -5.93 -13.54
C LEU A 54 18.22 -6.22 -14.97
N PRO A 55 17.55 -7.35 -15.25
CA PRO A 55 16.98 -7.61 -16.58
C PRO A 55 16.08 -6.45 -17.02
N SER A 56 16.24 -6.01 -18.27
CA SER A 56 15.59 -4.80 -18.80
C SER A 56 14.06 -4.84 -18.71
N ALA A 57 13.45 -6.02 -18.78
CA ALA A 57 12.01 -6.21 -18.59
C ALA A 57 11.57 -5.91 -17.14
N ILE A 58 12.37 -6.32 -16.16
CA ILE A 58 12.10 -6.04 -14.74
C ILE A 58 12.36 -4.55 -14.46
N GLU A 59 13.46 -3.98 -14.95
CA GLU A 59 13.75 -2.55 -14.76
C GLU A 59 12.66 -1.67 -15.37
N ARG A 60 12.21 -1.96 -16.60
CA ARG A 60 11.15 -1.19 -17.26
C ARG A 60 9.84 -1.21 -16.47
N THR A 61 9.40 -2.40 -16.04
CA THR A 61 8.15 -2.53 -15.27
C THR A 61 8.28 -1.89 -13.89
N ALA A 62 9.45 -1.99 -13.24
CA ALA A 62 9.74 -1.30 -12.00
C ALA A 62 9.69 0.22 -12.17
N GLN A 63 10.35 0.76 -13.20
CA GLN A 63 10.38 2.19 -13.49
C GLN A 63 8.97 2.75 -13.73
N LEU A 64 8.13 2.06 -14.49
CA LEU A 64 6.75 2.47 -14.72
C LEU A 64 5.95 2.51 -13.42
N ALA A 65 6.08 1.51 -12.55
CA ALA A 65 5.42 1.50 -11.25
C ALA A 65 5.94 2.63 -10.33
N ARG A 66 7.26 2.90 -10.33
CA ARG A 66 7.85 4.04 -9.60
C ARG A 66 7.29 5.38 -10.08
N GLN A 67 7.31 5.62 -11.39
CA GLN A 67 6.83 6.86 -12.00
C GLN A 67 5.33 7.09 -11.78
N ALA A 68 4.55 6.01 -11.73
CA ALA A 68 3.14 6.05 -11.41
C ALA A 68 2.84 6.18 -9.90
N GLY A 69 3.85 6.27 -9.03
CA GLY A 69 3.66 6.44 -7.59
C GLY A 69 3.17 5.18 -6.86
N CYS A 70 3.44 3.99 -7.39
CA CYS A 70 2.95 2.72 -6.83
C CYS A 70 3.77 2.20 -5.64
N ILE A 71 4.58 3.05 -5.02
CA ILE A 71 5.39 2.73 -3.84
C ILE A 71 4.90 3.58 -2.68
N THR A 72 4.52 2.93 -1.59
CA THR A 72 4.17 3.57 -0.32
C THR A 72 5.40 4.30 0.23
N ARG A 73 5.24 5.59 0.52
CA ARG A 73 6.34 6.44 0.97
C ARG A 73 6.52 6.29 2.47
N ALA A 74 7.74 6.54 2.97
CA ALA A 74 8.01 6.49 4.40
C ALA A 74 7.09 7.43 5.21
N GLY A 75 6.83 8.64 4.70
CA GLY A 75 5.90 9.59 5.35
C GLY A 75 4.45 9.10 5.48
N ASP A 76 4.02 8.15 4.63
CA ASP A 76 2.71 7.51 4.75
C ASP A 76 2.68 6.50 5.91
N LEU A 77 3.86 5.97 6.29
CA LEU A 77 4.03 4.96 7.33
C LEU A 77 4.27 5.56 8.73
N ASP A 78 4.70 6.81 8.83
CA ASP A 78 5.08 7.47 10.09
C ASP A 78 3.95 7.51 11.15
N ARG A 79 2.69 7.37 10.72
CA ARG A 79 1.51 7.41 11.60
C ARG A 79 0.99 6.04 12.00
N LEU A 80 1.54 4.96 11.45
CA LEU A 80 1.03 3.61 11.64
C LEU A 80 1.06 3.17 13.10
N ASP A 81 2.16 3.44 13.81
CA ASP A 81 2.31 3.02 15.20
C ASP A 81 1.29 3.72 16.12
N ALA A 82 1.05 5.01 15.90
CA ALA A 82 0.08 5.78 16.69
C ALA A 82 -1.38 5.36 16.43
N GLN A 83 -1.66 4.75 15.27
CA GLN A 83 -3.02 4.35 14.88
C GLN A 83 -3.29 2.86 15.07
N ARG A 84 -2.27 2.05 15.40
CA ARG A 84 -2.36 0.59 15.46
C ARG A 84 -3.49 0.12 16.35
N ASP A 85 -3.61 0.65 17.56
CA ASP A 85 -4.63 0.18 18.52
C ASP A 85 -6.04 0.55 18.05
N ALA A 86 -6.19 1.69 17.37
CA ALA A 86 -7.45 2.07 16.73
C ALA A 86 -7.81 1.13 15.57
N PHE A 87 -6.84 0.73 14.75
CA PHE A 87 -7.05 -0.28 13.71
C PHE A 87 -7.43 -1.63 14.30
N ALA A 88 -6.72 -2.09 15.34
CA ALA A 88 -6.97 -3.35 16.01
C ALA A 88 -8.41 -3.45 16.53
N ALA A 89 -8.94 -2.36 17.10
CA ALA A 89 -10.32 -2.30 17.58
C ALA A 89 -11.38 -2.42 16.47
N THR A 90 -11.02 -2.17 15.21
CA THR A 90 -11.94 -2.31 14.05
C THR A 90 -11.92 -3.69 13.40
N LEU A 91 -10.95 -4.54 13.75
CA LEU A 91 -10.81 -5.87 13.16
C LEU A 91 -11.89 -6.80 13.68
N GLN A 92 -12.52 -7.51 12.75
CA GLN A 92 -13.56 -8.48 13.05
C GLN A 92 -13.11 -9.91 12.66
N GLY A 93 -12.01 -10.04 11.92
CA GLY A 93 -11.35 -11.31 11.62
C GLY A 93 -11.99 -12.12 10.49
N GLU A 94 -11.60 -13.39 10.41
CA GLU A 94 -12.04 -14.35 9.38
C GLU A 94 -13.56 -14.57 9.43
N ARG A 95 -14.27 -14.13 8.39
CA ARG A 95 -15.73 -14.25 8.22
C ARG A 95 -16.13 -14.47 6.76
N GLY A 96 -17.34 -14.95 6.52
CA GLY A 96 -17.87 -15.16 5.17
C GLY A 96 -17.45 -16.50 4.55
N ALA A 97 -17.57 -16.60 3.23
CA ALA A 97 -17.30 -17.85 2.51
C ALA A 97 -15.82 -18.24 2.59
N PRO A 98 -15.51 -19.55 2.69
CA PRO A 98 -14.13 -20.03 2.70
C PRO A 98 -13.46 -19.84 1.34
N ILE A 99 -12.18 -19.51 1.35
CA ILE A 99 -11.31 -19.39 0.18
C ILE A 99 -10.06 -20.25 0.34
N PRO A 100 -9.36 -20.60 -0.76
CA PRO A 100 -8.02 -21.14 -0.66
C PRO A 100 -7.11 -20.21 0.14
N ARG A 101 -6.16 -20.79 0.88
CA ARG A 101 -5.16 -20.04 1.66
C ARG A 101 -4.46 -19.00 0.77
N THR A 102 -4.70 -17.74 1.06
CA THR A 102 -4.30 -16.63 0.17
C THR A 102 -3.43 -15.61 0.90
N TRP A 103 -2.37 -15.16 0.23
CA TRP A 103 -1.57 -14.01 0.66
C TRP A 103 -2.11 -12.73 0.00
N LEU A 104 -2.21 -11.67 0.80
CA LEU A 104 -2.45 -10.32 0.31
C LEU A 104 -1.11 -9.61 0.16
N GLN A 105 -0.78 -9.10 -1.02
CA GLN A 105 0.27 -8.07 -1.12
C GLN A 105 -0.36 -6.77 -0.66
N VAL A 106 0.11 -6.19 0.44
CA VAL A 106 -0.45 -4.94 0.96
C VAL A 106 0.13 -3.71 0.29
N GLY A 107 1.38 -3.79 -0.15
CA GLY A 107 2.03 -2.70 -0.86
C GLY A 107 3.53 -2.93 -1.08
N VAL A 108 4.16 -1.93 -1.70
CA VAL A 108 5.60 -1.85 -1.90
C VAL A 108 6.13 -0.70 -1.08
N VAL A 109 7.22 -0.91 -0.34
CA VAL A 109 7.87 0.11 0.47
C VAL A 109 9.30 0.34 0.02
N ALA A 110 9.76 1.58 0.13
CA ALA A 110 11.13 1.96 -0.18
C ALA A 110 12.04 1.73 1.04
N GLY A 111 13.02 0.85 0.90
CA GLY A 111 14.09 0.66 1.89
C GLY A 111 13.73 -0.21 3.10
N VAL A 112 14.73 -0.43 3.95
CA VAL A 112 14.67 -1.36 5.10
C VAL A 112 13.87 -0.78 6.28
N ALA A 113 13.99 0.53 6.55
CA ALA A 113 13.26 1.16 7.65
C ALA A 113 11.73 1.05 7.46
N SER A 114 11.25 1.38 6.25
CA SER A 114 9.84 1.26 5.87
C SER A 114 9.34 -0.20 5.90
N GLU A 115 10.20 -1.17 5.57
CA GLU A 115 9.87 -2.59 5.75
C GLU A 115 9.65 -2.92 7.22
N VAL A 116 10.56 -2.50 8.10
CA VAL A 116 10.45 -2.77 9.55
C VAL A 116 9.17 -2.15 10.11
N GLN A 117 8.86 -0.90 9.76
CA GLN A 117 7.61 -0.24 10.16
C GLN A 117 6.38 -1.02 9.69
N ALA A 118 6.31 -1.38 8.41
CA ALA A 118 5.19 -2.14 7.86
C ALA A 118 5.03 -3.51 8.55
N ARG A 119 6.15 -4.21 8.80
CA ARG A 119 6.13 -5.51 9.49
C ARG A 119 5.67 -5.40 10.93
N ASN A 120 6.14 -4.39 11.66
CA ASN A 120 5.74 -4.15 13.05
C ASN A 120 4.27 -3.76 13.14
N PHE A 121 3.78 -2.92 12.23
CA PHE A 121 2.38 -2.53 12.19
C PHE A 121 1.46 -3.74 11.97
N PHE A 122 1.61 -4.46 10.85
CA PHE A 122 0.73 -5.61 10.55
C PHE A 122 0.95 -6.78 11.51
N GLY A 123 2.19 -7.02 11.96
CA GLY A 123 2.49 -8.05 12.95
C GLY A 123 1.87 -7.73 14.31
N GLY A 124 1.87 -6.46 14.71
CA GLY A 124 1.20 -5.98 15.92
C GLY A 124 -0.33 -6.08 15.86
N LEU A 125 -0.91 -6.11 14.65
CA LEU A 125 -2.33 -6.40 14.42
C LEU A 125 -2.64 -7.91 14.39
N GLY A 126 -1.64 -8.77 14.57
CA GLY A 126 -1.81 -10.23 14.63
C GLY A 126 -1.70 -10.94 13.27
N PHE A 127 -1.38 -10.24 12.18
CA PHE A 127 -1.18 -10.87 10.87
C PHE A 127 0.19 -11.55 10.78
N THR A 128 0.28 -12.70 10.08
CA THR A 128 1.60 -13.18 9.66
C THR A 128 2.10 -12.30 8.53
N VAL A 129 3.32 -11.77 8.66
CA VAL A 129 3.92 -10.86 7.67
C VAL A 129 5.11 -11.51 6.98
N ARG A 130 5.16 -11.39 5.66
CA ARG A 130 6.33 -11.72 4.84
C ARG A 130 6.80 -10.48 4.09
N SER A 131 8.12 -10.34 3.97
CA SER A 131 8.72 -9.36 3.07
C SER A 131 9.52 -10.08 2.00
N ARG A 132 9.45 -9.57 0.77
CA ARG A 132 10.24 -10.04 -0.36
C ARG A 132 10.95 -8.86 -1.01
N GLY A 133 12.24 -9.02 -1.28
CA GLY A 133 12.96 -8.07 -2.14
C GLY A 133 12.29 -7.99 -3.51
N ALA A 134 12.12 -6.79 -4.02
CA ALA A 134 11.60 -6.53 -5.35
C ALA A 134 12.62 -5.63 -6.07
N PRO A 135 13.53 -6.22 -6.86
CA PRO A 135 14.55 -5.45 -7.56
C PRO A 135 13.95 -4.28 -8.36
N GLY A 136 14.55 -3.11 -8.21
CA GLY A 136 14.03 -1.86 -8.76
C GLY A 136 12.84 -1.25 -8.01
N LEU A 137 12.14 -1.97 -7.14
CA LEU A 137 10.97 -1.45 -6.41
C LEU A 137 11.21 -1.27 -4.91
N GLY A 138 12.23 -1.92 -4.35
CA GLY A 138 12.47 -1.95 -2.91
C GLY A 138 11.97 -3.25 -2.32
N ARG A 139 10.93 -3.20 -1.47
CA ARG A 139 10.44 -4.37 -0.74
C ARG A 139 8.93 -4.49 -0.80
N ARG A 140 8.45 -5.70 -1.07
CA ARG A 140 7.03 -6.03 -1.09
C ARG A 140 6.63 -6.64 0.23
N ILE A 141 5.53 -6.15 0.78
CA ILE A 141 4.98 -6.62 2.04
C ILE A 141 3.75 -7.48 1.73
N PHE A 142 3.70 -8.65 2.35
CA PHE A 142 2.61 -9.60 2.24
C PHE A 142 2.09 -9.94 3.62
N ILE A 143 0.77 -10.03 3.76
CA ILE A 143 0.11 -10.48 4.99
C ILE A 143 -0.85 -11.64 4.68
N GLY A 144 -1.12 -12.48 5.68
CA GLY A 144 -1.97 -13.66 5.52
C GLY A 144 -1.57 -14.78 6.47
N LEU A 145 -1.87 -16.05 6.18
CA LEU A 145 -2.74 -16.53 5.10
C LEU A 145 -4.21 -16.32 5.48
N PHE A 146 -4.98 -15.72 4.57
CA PHE A 146 -6.43 -15.60 4.73
C PHE A 146 -7.13 -16.86 4.22
N THR A 147 -8.20 -17.24 4.90
CA THR A 147 -9.00 -18.44 4.60
C THR A 147 -10.47 -18.14 4.34
N THR A 148 -10.90 -16.88 4.50
CA THR A 148 -12.25 -16.45 4.13
C THR A 148 -12.23 -15.16 3.28
N GLU A 149 -13.29 -14.95 2.51
CA GLU A 149 -13.48 -13.72 1.72
C GLU A 149 -13.51 -12.47 2.60
N GLY A 150 -14.18 -12.53 3.75
CA GLY A 150 -14.33 -11.41 4.67
C GLY A 150 -13.01 -11.00 5.33
N GLY A 151 -12.17 -11.96 5.73
CA GLY A 151 -10.84 -11.65 6.30
C GLY A 151 -9.93 -10.97 5.28
N LEU A 152 -9.96 -11.46 4.03
CA LEU A 152 -9.18 -10.88 2.93
C LEU A 152 -9.66 -9.48 2.55
N ALA A 153 -10.98 -9.26 2.48
CA ALA A 153 -11.56 -7.95 2.18
C ALA A 153 -11.26 -6.95 3.30
N GLU A 154 -11.41 -7.34 4.57
CA GLU A 154 -11.08 -6.52 5.73
C GLU A 154 -9.61 -6.12 5.74
N ALA A 155 -8.70 -7.05 5.47
CA ALA A 155 -7.28 -6.77 5.40
C ALA A 155 -6.91 -5.84 4.21
N THR A 156 -7.62 -5.95 3.10
CA THR A 156 -7.45 -5.06 1.94
C THR A 156 -7.89 -3.64 2.28
N ASP A 157 -9.06 -3.48 2.90
CA ASP A 157 -9.56 -2.18 3.39
C ASP A 157 -8.62 -1.58 4.43
N LEU A 158 -8.17 -2.37 5.41
CA LEU A 158 -7.22 -1.93 6.42
C LEU A 158 -5.93 -1.43 5.79
N ALA A 159 -5.35 -2.15 4.82
CA ALA A 159 -4.14 -1.71 4.12
C ALA A 159 -4.35 -0.36 3.41
N LEU A 160 -5.49 -0.15 2.75
CA LEU A 160 -5.84 1.12 2.12
C LEU A 160 -5.96 2.26 3.14
N ARG A 161 -6.69 2.03 4.24
CA ARG A 161 -6.86 3.02 5.32
C ARG A 161 -5.54 3.34 6.02
N ALA A 162 -4.64 2.37 6.11
CA ALA A 162 -3.28 2.52 6.62
C ALA A 162 -2.33 3.23 5.62
N GLY A 163 -2.82 3.62 4.44
CA GLY A 163 -2.04 4.37 3.46
C GLY A 163 -1.17 3.53 2.53
N PHE A 164 -1.32 2.21 2.54
CA PHE A 164 -0.61 1.36 1.58
C PHE A 164 -1.19 1.51 0.17
N VAL A 165 -0.29 1.54 -0.81
CA VAL A 165 -0.66 1.77 -2.21
C VAL A 165 -0.91 0.43 -2.88
N ALA A 166 -2.11 0.29 -3.44
CA ALA A 166 -2.52 -0.82 -4.30
C ALA A 166 -2.36 -2.22 -3.64
N PRO A 167 -3.06 -2.50 -2.53
CA PRO A 167 -3.16 -3.86 -2.05
C PRO A 167 -3.87 -4.75 -3.08
N TYR A 168 -3.33 -5.94 -3.33
CA TYR A 168 -3.97 -6.93 -4.20
C TYR A 168 -3.59 -8.36 -3.84
N VAL A 169 -4.47 -9.28 -4.22
CA VAL A 169 -4.25 -10.72 -4.03
C VAL A 169 -3.14 -11.20 -4.95
N ARG A 170 -2.10 -11.80 -4.37
CA ARG A 170 -1.09 -12.53 -5.13
C ARG A 170 -1.23 -14.02 -4.89
N ARG A 171 -1.59 -14.74 -5.95
CA ARG A 171 -1.49 -16.20 -5.99
C ARG A 171 -0.02 -16.55 -6.20
N PHE A 172 0.56 -17.25 -5.23
CA PHE A 172 1.93 -17.77 -5.29
C PHE A 172 1.96 -19.12 -6.00
#